data_AF-A0A5E4WGQ7-F1
#
_entry.id   AF-A0A5E4WGQ7-F1
#
_cell.length_a   1.000
_cell.length_b   1.000
_cell.length_c   1.000
_cell.angle_alpha   90.00
_cell.angle_beta   90.00
_cell.angle_gamma   90.00
#
_symmetry.space_group_name_H-M   'P 1'
#
loop_
_entity.id
_entity.type
_entity.pdbx_description
1 polymer ?
#
loop_
_entity_poly.entity_id
_entity_poly.type
_entity_poly.pdbx_seq_one_letter_code
_entity_poly.pdbx_strand_id
1 'polypeptide(L)'
;MKRKRFSIEQIVAVLRQAELGMPVADVIRQVGISEQTFYRWKKQYAGMQSDQVRELKQLQEENARLKKLVADQALDIQVLKEIGAKNVWSAPR
;
A
#
# COMPACT_ATOMS: atom_id res chain seq x y z
N MET A 1 14.39 17.44 18.06
CA MET A 1 13.78 17.68 16.72
C MET A 1 12.54 16.81 16.57
N LYS A 2 11.35 17.37 16.31
CA LYS A 2 10.14 16.56 16.03
C LYS A 2 10.37 15.77 14.74
N ARG A 3 10.19 14.44 14.77
CA ARG A 3 10.28 13.60 13.57
C ARG A 3 9.07 13.89 12.67
N LYS A 4 9.26 14.63 11.57
CA LYS A 4 8.26 14.71 10.50
C LYS A 4 8.17 13.34 9.82
N ARG A 5 6.95 12.79 9.71
CA ARG A 5 6.68 11.60 8.89
C ARG A 5 6.39 12.07 7.46
N PHE A 6 7.07 11.50 6.49
CA PHE A 6 6.86 11.76 5.06
C PHE A 6 6.09 10.59 4.45
N SER A 7 5.11 10.88 3.58
CA SER A 7 4.48 9.84 2.76
C SER A 7 5.43 9.37 1.65
N ILE A 8 5.20 8.18 1.10
CA ILE A 8 5.99 7.67 -0.03
C ILE A 8 5.88 8.63 -1.24
N GLU A 9 4.70 9.21 -1.47
CA GLU A 9 4.49 10.18 -2.56
C GLU A 9 5.34 11.44 -2.34
N GLN A 10 5.43 11.95 -1.11
CA GLN A 10 6.28 13.09 -0.77
C GLN A 10 7.76 12.75 -0.97
N ILE A 11 8.19 11.54 -0.57
CA ILE A 11 9.56 11.08 -0.76
C ILE A 11 9.91 11.03 -2.25
N VAL A 12 9.04 10.44 -3.07
CA VAL A 12 9.25 10.35 -4.52
C VAL A 12 9.26 11.73 -5.17
N ALA A 13 8.37 12.64 -4.77
CA ALA A 13 8.38 14.02 -5.27
C ALA A 13 9.70 14.75 -4.96
N VAL A 14 10.26 14.54 -3.76
CA VAL A 14 11.56 15.10 -3.35
C VAL A 14 12.70 14.52 -4.19
N LEU A 15 12.73 13.21 -4.43
CA LEU A 15 13.75 12.59 -5.27
C LEU A 15 13.68 13.09 -6.71
N ARG A 16 12.46 13.29 -7.24
CA ARG A 16 12.24 13.80 -8.59
C ARG A 16 12.78 15.22 -8.81
N GLN A 17 12.75 16.08 -7.79
CA GLN A 17 13.37 17.42 -7.89
C GLN A 17 14.87 17.33 -8.21
N ALA A 18 15.57 16.40 -7.57
CA ALA A 18 16.98 16.15 -7.85
C ALA A 18 17.20 15.51 -9.24
N GLU A 19 16.31 14.61 -9.67
CA GLU A 19 16.35 14.02 -11.02
C GLU A 19 16.13 15.06 -12.13
N LEU A 20 15.34 16.10 -11.85
CA LEU A 20 15.11 17.24 -12.75
C LEU A 20 16.24 18.28 -12.73
N GLY A 21 17.34 18.00 -12.01
CA GLY A 21 18.56 18.82 -12.03
C GLY A 21 18.71 19.79 -10.85
N MET A 22 17.80 19.78 -9.86
CA MET A 22 18.01 20.58 -8.64
C MET A 22 19.18 20.03 -7.83
N PRO A 23 20.12 20.88 -7.34
CA PRO A 23 21.20 20.42 -6.48
C PRO A 23 20.66 19.73 -5.22
N VAL A 24 21.23 18.57 -4.89
CA VAL A 24 20.80 17.76 -3.74
C VAL A 24 20.89 18.55 -2.42
N ALA A 25 21.90 19.41 -2.27
CA ALA A 25 22.05 20.29 -1.11
C ALA A 25 20.85 21.24 -0.91
N ASP A 26 20.32 21.80 -2.01
CA ASP A 26 19.17 22.70 -1.97
C ASP A 26 17.88 21.94 -1.63
N VAL A 27 17.70 20.76 -2.23
CA VAL A 27 16.57 19.86 -1.92
C VAL A 27 16.55 19.50 -0.43
N ILE A 28 17.70 19.09 0.12
CA ILE A 28 17.86 18.73 1.54
C ILE A 28 17.49 19.92 2.44
N ARG A 29 17.97 21.13 2.10
CA ARG A 29 17.70 22.35 2.87
C ARG A 29 16.24 22.76 2.82
N GLN A 30 15.61 22.70 1.63
CA GLN A 30 14.22 23.08 1.43
C GLN A 30 13.25 22.14 2.14
N VAL A 31 13.51 20.82 2.07
CA VAL A 31 12.66 19.80 2.69
C VAL A 31 12.94 19.67 4.19
N GLY A 32 14.13 20.06 4.64
CA GLY A 32 14.56 19.99 6.04
C GLY A 32 14.87 18.56 6.48
N ILE A 33 15.60 17.81 5.64
CA ILE A 33 16.07 16.45 5.94
C ILE A 33 17.59 16.42 6.06
N SER A 34 18.17 15.29 6.48
CA SER A 34 19.62 15.08 6.40
C SER A 34 20.00 14.47 5.06
N GLU A 35 21.25 14.67 4.64
CA GLU A 35 21.80 14.04 3.43
C GLU A 35 21.72 12.51 3.48
N GLN A 36 22.01 11.90 4.64
CA GLN A 36 21.84 10.47 4.84
C GLN A 36 20.40 10.01 4.61
N THR A 37 19.41 10.82 5.00
CA THR A 37 17.99 10.51 4.77
C THR A 37 17.67 10.54 3.28
N PHE A 38 18.17 11.55 2.55
CA PHE A 38 17.99 11.65 1.11
C PHE A 38 18.55 10.42 0.37
N TYR A 39 19.79 10.01 0.65
CA TYR A 39 20.37 8.85 -0.02
C TYR A 39 19.72 7.52 0.37
N ARG A 40 19.23 7.39 1.61
CA ARG A 40 18.44 6.22 2.01
C ARG A 40 17.14 6.15 1.19
N TRP A 41 16.45 7.28 1.05
CA TRP A 41 15.25 7.35 0.21
C TRP A 41 15.57 7.07 -1.26
N LYS A 42 16.65 7.64 -1.80
CA LYS A 42 17.11 7.36 -3.16
C LYS A 42 17.35 5.86 -3.37
N LYS A 43 18.02 5.19 -2.44
CA LYS A 43 18.25 3.73 -2.52
C LYS A 43 16.94 2.92 -2.54
N GLN A 44 15.92 3.37 -1.81
CA GLN A 44 14.68 2.62 -1.61
C GLN A 44 13.60 2.93 -2.65
N TYR A 45 13.56 4.16 -3.16
CA TYR A 45 12.44 4.68 -3.96
C TYR A 45 12.87 5.34 -5.28
N ALA A 46 14.17 5.39 -5.62
CA ALA A 46 14.59 5.92 -6.92
C ALA A 46 13.98 5.11 -8.07
N GLY A 47 13.63 5.80 -9.16
CA GLY A 47 12.98 5.20 -10.32
C GLY A 47 11.48 4.90 -10.14
N MET A 48 10.92 5.01 -8.94
CA MET A 48 9.46 4.97 -8.76
C MET A 48 8.84 6.30 -9.22
N GLN A 49 7.86 6.23 -10.10
CA GLN A 49 7.02 7.38 -10.42
C GLN A 49 5.96 7.58 -9.33
N SER A 50 5.61 8.83 -9.03
CA SER A 50 4.57 9.16 -8.02
C SER A 50 3.23 8.48 -8.35
N ASP A 51 2.92 8.36 -9.63
CA ASP A 51 1.68 7.73 -10.11
C ASP A 51 1.70 6.22 -9.89
N GLN A 52 2.86 5.57 -10.08
CA GLN A 52 3.05 4.15 -9.78
C GLN A 52 2.90 3.87 -8.28
N VAL A 53 3.37 4.77 -7.41
CA VAL A 53 3.18 4.63 -5.96
C VAL A 53 1.70 4.73 -5.59
N ARG A 54 0.97 5.69 -6.17
CA ARG A 54 -0.46 5.85 -5.93
C ARG A 54 -1.24 4.64 -6.42
N GLU A 55 -0.96 4.18 -7.64
CA GLU A 55 -1.59 3.00 -8.23
C GLU A 55 -1.33 1.75 -7.38
N LEU A 56 -0.08 1.54 -6.96
CA LEU A 56 0.29 0.39 -6.11
C LEU A 56 -0.47 0.42 -4.77
N LYS A 57 -0.64 1.59 -4.17
CA LYS A 57 -1.42 1.75 -2.93
C LYS A 57 -2.90 1.42 -3.16
N GLN A 58 -3.50 1.92 -4.25
CA GLN A 58 -4.89 1.61 -4.60
C GLN A 58 -5.09 0.12 -4.86
N LEU A 59 -4.17 -0.52 -5.59
CA LEU A 59 -4.22 -1.96 -5.84
C LEU A 59 -4.08 -2.77 -4.55
N GLN A 60 -3.25 -2.33 -3.60
CA GLN A 60 -3.13 -2.98 -2.29
C GLN A 60 -4.40 -2.87 -1.46
N GLU A 61 -5.03 -1.69 -1.43
CA GLU A 61 -6.29 -1.45 -0.73
C GLU A 61 -7.42 -2.31 -1.32
N GLU A 62 -7.53 -2.34 -2.65
CA GLU A 62 -8.53 -3.16 -3.34
C GLU A 62 -8.27 -4.66 -3.12
N ASN A 63 -7.02 -5.11 -3.18
CA ASN A 63 -6.67 -6.51 -2.90
C ASN A 63 -7.05 -6.91 -1.47
N ALA A 64 -6.85 -6.03 -0.48
CA ALA A 64 -7.26 -6.28 0.90
C ALA A 64 -8.78 -6.38 1.03
N ARG A 65 -9.52 -5.49 0.36
CA ARG A 65 -10.99 -5.52 0.32
C ARG A 65 -11.51 -6.81 -0.33
N LEU A 66 -10.95 -7.18 -1.47
CA LEU A 66 -11.34 -8.41 -2.20
C LEU A 66 -11.05 -9.66 -1.37
N LYS A 67 -9.89 -9.73 -0.70
CA LYS A 67 -9.56 -10.85 0.20
C LYS A 67 -10.57 -10.98 1.33
N LYS A 68 -11.00 -9.87 1.93
CA LYS A 68 -12.02 -9.88 2.98
C LYS A 68 -13.35 -10.41 2.43
N LEU A 69 -13.80 -9.89 1.29
CA LEU A 69 -15.05 -10.31 0.67
C LEU A 69 -15.05 -11.81 0.33
N VAL A 70 -13.94 -12.32 -0.20
CA VAL A 70 -13.77 -13.76 -0.48
C VAL A 70 -13.80 -14.59 0.80
N ALA A 71 -13.18 -14.13 1.89
CA ALA A 71 -13.20 -14.82 3.17
C ALA A 71 -14.63 -14.90 3.75
N ASP A 72 -15.36 -13.78 3.72
CA ASP A 72 -16.74 -13.70 4.20
C ASP A 72 -17.64 -14.65 3.38
N GLN A 73 -17.51 -14.63 2.04
CA GLN A 73 -18.24 -15.56 1.16
C GLN A 73 -17.88 -17.04 1.41
N ALA A 74 -16.60 -17.34 1.67
CA ALA A 74 -16.18 -18.70 1.96
C ALA A 74 -16.81 -19.24 3.24
N LEU A 75 -16.93 -18.39 4.27
CA LEU A 75 -17.63 -18.72 5.51
C LEU A 75 -19.13 -18.96 5.28
N ASP A 76 -19.80 -18.09 4.52
CA ASP A 76 -21.22 -18.27 4.19
C ASP A 76 -21.47 -19.58 3.44
N ILE A 77 -20.61 -19.92 2.48
CA ILE A 77 -20.69 -21.19 1.74
C ILE A 77 -20.52 -22.39 2.67
N GLN A 78 -19.61 -22.33 3.64
CA GLN A 78 -19.44 -23.40 4.63
C GLN A 78 -20.71 -23.59 5.47
N VAL A 79 -21.27 -22.50 6.00
CA VAL A 79 -22.51 -22.53 6.79
C VAL A 79 -23.66 -23.09 5.97
N LEU A 80 -23.84 -22.65 4.73
CA LEU A 80 -24.90 -23.15 3.85
C LEU A 80 -24.76 -24.64 3.54
N LYS A 81 -23.54 -25.12 3.31
CA LYS A 81 -23.28 -26.56 3.10
C LYS A 81 -23.62 -27.38 4.34
N GLU A 82 -23.26 -26.91 5.54
CA GLU A 82 -23.62 -27.58 6.79
C GLU A 82 -25.13 -27.65 7.01
N ILE A 83 -25.85 -26.55 6.78
CA ILE A 83 -27.32 -26.51 6.89
C ILE A 83 -27.95 -27.48 5.87
N GLY A 84 -27.52 -27.43 4.61
CA GLY A 84 -27.99 -28.33 3.57
C GLY A 84 -27.79 -29.81 3.95
N ALA A 85 -26.61 -30.16 4.47
CA ALA A 85 -26.32 -31.52 4.92
C ALA A 85 -27.24 -31.98 6.09
N LYS A 86 -27.52 -31.09 7.05
CA LYS A 86 -28.45 -31.40 8.17
C LYS A 86 -29.89 -31.58 7.71
N ASN A 87 -30.34 -30.78 6.74
CA ASN A 87 -31.70 -30.86 6.20
C ASN A 87 -31.94 -32.17 5.43
N VAL A 88 -30.95 -32.65 4.66
CA VAL A 88 -31.02 -33.94 3.97
C VAL A 88 -31.19 -35.10 4.96
N TRP A 89 -30.58 -35.02 6.14
CA TRP A 89 -30.71 -36.06 7.18
C TRP A 89 -32.05 -36.01 7.94
N SER A 90 -32.78 -34.90 7.83
CA SER A 90 -34.02 -34.65 8.59
C SER A 90 -35.29 -34.88 7.77
N ALA A 91 -35.17 -35.17 6.47
CA ALA A 91 -36.31 -35.48 5.60
C ALA A 91 -36.80 -36.93 5.84
N PRO A 92 -38.09 -37.16 6.19
CA PRO A 92 -38.65 -38.51 6.21
C PRO A 92 -38.71 -39.08 4.78
N ARG A 93 -38.42 -40.38 4.64
CA ARG A 93 -38.51 -41.12 3.37
C ARG A 93 -39.94 -41.20 2.84
#